data_AF-A0A2T2VCK7-F1
#
_entry.id   AF-A0A2T2VCK7-F1
#
_cell.length_a   1.000
_cell.length_b   1.000
_cell.length_c   1.000
_cell.angle_alpha   90.00
_cell.angle_beta   90.00
_cell.angle_gamma   90.00
#
_symmetry.space_group_name_H-M   'P 1'
#
loop_
_entity.id
_entity.type
_entity.pdbx_description
1 polymer ?
#
loop_
_entity_poly.entity_id
_entity_poly.type
_entity_poly.pdbx_seq_one_letter_code
_entity_poly.pdbx_strand_id
1 'polypeptide(L)'
;MSLRQRLALSYGALALTVLGGGLIALLVLGRAAPALEGTPDAARFVERARLMLLAATGAGVLGAGALAWWAGRAVGREVGRAAEAARRMGLRRAEERRLPNDDPTPPDASFQPLHDALAEATRQLRQRTVPRAHLNDILDSMTEVLLVLGPARRVQRANRAATEALGYEAGELRGLPLRRLLPEAEDAGAGSGNDSPARGEGTLHCEDGSTLPVLFSYAPLHGERTGKQRAVCVAQDLSERQTAREKLRRSLEEKDVLLREIHHRVKNNLQIISSLLSLQENSELDPRAARRLAAGRQRIRSMALVHERLYRSGNLAEIDFADYLDDLIDHLVRAHGAEHVRFERRVEAGPLPVSRAIPLGLLTNELVANALEHAFPENAANAPTLDLRFSTSGTTATLVVEDNGTGLPDDLTTDDIENGDSMGLKLVRTLAGQLDGTLEAVDKARADGGKGAGGSGLRFTVVFPCEQNGTAT
;
A
#
# COMPACT_ATOMS: atom_id res chain seq x y z
N MET A 1 -5.15 46.31 48.01
CA MET A 1 -5.28 46.14 49.48
C MET A 1 -5.33 44.65 49.79
N SER A 2 -4.37 44.11 50.54
CA SER A 2 -4.31 42.67 50.83
C SER A 2 -5.49 42.23 51.70
N LEU A 3 -5.90 40.96 51.63
CA LEU A 3 -6.97 40.41 52.48
C LEU A 3 -6.71 40.70 53.98
N ARG A 4 -5.44 40.66 54.39
CA ARG A 4 -4.98 41.07 55.74
C ARG A 4 -5.27 42.53 56.06
N GLN A 5 -5.10 43.46 55.12
CA GLN A 5 -5.42 44.87 55.33
C GLN A 5 -6.92 45.12 55.45
N ARG A 6 -7.77 44.41 54.69
CA ARG A 6 -9.23 44.52 54.80
C ARG A 6 -9.76 43.96 56.12
N LEU A 7 -9.23 42.81 56.55
CA LEU A 7 -9.56 42.22 57.85
C LEU A 7 -9.09 43.11 59.00
N ALA A 8 -7.86 43.64 58.94
CA ALA A 8 -7.35 44.56 59.96
C ALA A 8 -8.22 45.83 60.10
N LEU A 9 -8.74 46.35 58.98
CA LEU A 9 -9.65 47.51 58.99
C LEU A 9 -11.02 47.18 59.59
N SER A 10 -11.63 46.04 59.24
CA SER A 10 -12.93 45.65 59.78
C SER A 10 -12.85 45.35 61.28
N TYR A 11 -11.78 44.73 61.76
CA TYR A 11 -11.60 44.47 63.20
C TYR A 11 -11.17 45.72 63.97
N GLY A 12 -10.40 46.63 63.36
CA GLY A 12 -10.09 47.93 63.93
C GLY A 12 -11.34 48.78 64.17
N ALA A 13 -12.31 48.74 63.23
CA ALA A 13 -13.59 49.41 63.40
C ALA A 13 -14.42 48.84 64.56
N LEU A 14 -14.39 47.52 64.75
CA LEU A 14 -15.12 46.83 65.83
C LEU A 14 -14.48 47.05 67.21
N ALA A 15 -13.16 47.18 67.28
CA ALA A 15 -12.47 47.60 68.50
C ALA A 15 -12.77 49.08 68.84
N LEU A 16 -12.88 49.95 67.84
CA LEU A 16 -13.23 51.36 68.03
C LEU A 16 -14.66 51.54 68.58
N THR A 17 -15.63 50.73 68.15
CA THR A 17 -17.00 50.82 68.66
C THR A 17 -17.11 50.34 70.10
N VAL A 18 -16.37 49.30 70.50
CA VAL A 18 -16.30 48.84 71.90
C VAL A 18 -15.62 49.87 72.80
N LEU A 19 -14.52 50.49 72.35
CA LEU A 19 -13.86 51.59 73.06
C LEU A 19 -14.76 52.82 73.18
N GLY A 20 -15.48 53.17 72.12
CA GLY A 20 -16.44 54.28 72.11
C GLY A 20 -17.58 54.08 73.11
N GLY A 21 -18.17 52.88 73.16
CA GLY A 21 -19.23 52.55 74.12
C GLY A 21 -18.76 52.62 75.58
N GLY A 22 -17.55 52.13 75.86
CA GLY A 22 -16.94 52.22 77.19
C GLY A 22 -16.66 53.65 77.64
N LEU A 23 -16.14 54.48 76.74
CA LEU A 23 -15.84 55.90 77.02
C LEU A 23 -17.12 56.71 77.27
N ILE A 24 -18.18 56.45 76.50
CA ILE A 24 -19.49 57.09 76.68
C ILE A 24 -20.08 56.71 78.05
N ALA A 25 -20.03 55.44 78.43
CA ALA A 25 -20.51 54.98 79.74
C ALA A 25 -19.70 55.59 80.91
N LEU A 26 -18.38 55.76 80.76
CA LEU A 26 -17.53 56.49 81.72
C LEU A 26 -17.89 57.98 81.83
N LEU A 27 -18.19 58.64 80.71
CA LEU A 27 -18.62 60.05 80.67
C LEU A 27 -19.99 60.25 81.32
N VAL A 28 -20.93 59.32 81.10
CA VAL A 28 -22.25 59.33 81.74
C VAL A 28 -22.11 59.13 83.26
N LEU A 29 -21.28 58.18 83.70
CA LEU A 29 -20.97 57.99 85.13
C LEU A 29 -20.26 59.22 85.74
N GLY A 30 -19.41 59.89 84.96
CA GLY A 30 -18.72 61.12 85.35
C GLY A 30 -19.67 62.30 85.58
N ARG A 31 -20.71 62.44 84.75
CA ARG A 31 -21.75 63.47 84.91
C ARG A 31 -22.76 63.16 86.01
N ALA A 32 -23.03 61.89 86.30
CA ALA A 32 -23.94 61.49 87.37
C ALA A 32 -23.31 61.56 88.78
N ALA A 33 -21.98 61.53 88.87
CA ALA A 33 -21.24 61.58 90.14
C ALA A 33 -21.59 62.76 91.09
N PRO A 34 -21.66 64.03 90.63
CA PRO A 34 -21.98 65.15 91.53
C PRO A 34 -23.44 65.14 92.06
N ALA A 35 -24.35 64.38 91.44
CA ALA A 35 -25.73 64.26 91.93
C ALA A 35 -25.87 63.23 93.07
N LEU A 36 -24.83 62.43 93.33
CA LEU A 36 -24.80 61.36 94.33
C LEU A 36 -23.92 61.68 95.55
N GLU A 37 -23.26 62.85 95.58
CA GLU A 37 -22.20 63.25 96.54
C GLU A 37 -22.67 63.61 97.96
N GLY A 38 -23.82 63.10 98.41
CA GLY A 38 -24.32 63.36 99.78
C GLY A 38 -23.80 62.40 100.86
N THR A 39 -23.28 61.22 100.50
CA THR A 39 -22.86 60.19 101.48
C THR A 39 -21.54 59.50 101.09
N PRO A 40 -20.67 59.16 102.06
CA PRO A 40 -19.36 58.55 101.79
C PRO A 40 -19.43 57.16 101.11
N ASP A 41 -20.57 56.48 101.15
CA ASP A 41 -20.77 55.19 100.47
C ASP A 41 -21.04 55.33 98.96
N ALA A 42 -21.63 56.44 98.51
CA ALA A 42 -21.90 56.68 97.10
C ALA A 42 -20.62 56.92 96.28
N ALA A 43 -19.64 57.63 96.85
CA ALA A 43 -18.34 57.85 96.22
C ALA A 43 -17.58 56.54 95.96
N ARG A 44 -17.57 55.63 96.95
CA ARG A 44 -16.94 54.30 96.82
C ARG A 44 -17.64 53.41 95.79
N PHE A 45 -18.96 53.54 95.66
CA PHE A 45 -19.73 52.80 94.65
C PHE A 45 -19.39 53.27 93.22
N VAL A 46 -19.34 54.58 93.00
CA VAL A 46 -18.97 55.16 91.70
C VAL A 46 -17.54 54.78 91.31
N GLU A 47 -16.60 54.77 92.26
CA GLU A 47 -15.22 54.39 92.01
C GLU A 47 -15.08 52.90 91.66
N ARG A 48 -15.77 52.00 92.37
CA ARG A 48 -15.83 50.57 92.03
C ARG A 48 -16.48 50.32 90.67
N ALA A 49 -17.56 51.03 90.35
CA ALA A 49 -18.22 50.93 89.05
C ALA A 49 -17.31 51.40 87.89
N ARG A 50 -16.53 52.48 88.09
CA ARG A 50 -15.52 52.92 87.10
C ARG A 50 -14.44 51.88 86.89
N LEU A 51 -13.92 51.28 87.97
CA LEU A 51 -12.90 50.23 87.89
C LEU A 51 -13.42 48.97 87.19
N MET A 52 -14.65 48.53 87.48
CA MET A 52 -15.27 47.39 86.80
C MET A 52 -15.49 47.65 85.31
N LEU A 53 -15.90 48.86 84.93
CA LEU A 53 -16.11 49.20 83.53
C LEU A 53 -14.80 49.30 82.73
N LEU A 54 -13.74 49.86 83.34
CA LEU A 54 -12.39 49.84 82.77
C LEU A 54 -11.86 48.42 82.59
N ALA A 55 -12.08 47.54 83.58
CA ALA A 55 -11.69 46.13 83.48
C ALA A 55 -12.47 45.40 82.36
N ALA A 56 -13.78 45.61 82.26
CA ALA A 56 -14.62 44.98 81.24
C ALA A 56 -14.27 45.43 79.81
N THR A 57 -14.01 46.72 79.62
CA THR A 57 -13.58 47.27 78.32
C THR A 57 -12.19 46.78 77.92
N GLY A 58 -11.25 46.71 78.87
CA GLY A 58 -9.92 46.13 78.64
C GLY A 58 -9.99 44.65 78.24
N ALA A 59 -10.81 43.85 78.92
CA ALA A 59 -11.03 42.43 78.58
C ALA A 59 -11.64 42.26 77.18
N GLY A 60 -12.60 43.12 76.81
CA GLY A 60 -13.22 43.09 75.48
C GLY A 60 -12.24 43.39 74.35
N VAL A 61 -11.36 44.38 74.52
CA VAL A 61 -10.31 44.73 73.54
C VAL A 61 -9.29 43.59 73.40
N LEU A 62 -8.87 42.98 74.51
CA LEU A 62 -7.96 41.81 74.48
C LEU A 62 -8.61 40.61 73.78
N GLY A 63 -9.88 40.34 74.04
CA GLY A 63 -10.63 39.27 73.39
C GLY A 63 -10.78 39.47 71.88
N ALA A 64 -11.10 40.68 71.44
CA ALA A 64 -11.18 41.03 70.02
C ALA A 64 -9.81 40.92 69.33
N GLY A 65 -8.74 41.34 69.99
CA GLY A 65 -7.36 41.19 69.51
C GLY A 65 -6.96 39.72 69.36
N ALA A 66 -7.29 38.88 70.35
CA ALA A 66 -7.01 37.45 70.30
C ALA A 66 -7.78 36.74 69.18
N LEU A 67 -9.06 37.08 68.97
CA LEU A 67 -9.88 36.58 67.86
C LEU A 67 -9.32 37.00 66.50
N ALA A 68 -8.94 38.28 66.34
CA ALA A 68 -8.35 38.78 65.11
C ALA A 68 -6.99 38.11 64.81
N TRP A 69 -6.16 37.91 65.84
CA TRP A 69 -4.91 37.18 65.72
C TRP A 69 -5.12 35.71 65.35
N TRP A 70 -6.07 35.04 66.01
CA TRP A 70 -6.43 33.65 65.72
C TRP A 70 -6.96 33.47 64.30
N ALA A 71 -7.92 34.30 63.86
CA ALA A 71 -8.47 34.28 62.51
C ALA A 71 -7.40 34.59 61.45
N GLY A 72 -6.55 35.59 61.70
CA GLY A 72 -5.43 35.93 60.83
C GLY A 72 -4.39 34.80 60.71
N ARG A 73 -4.18 34.03 61.79
CA ARG A 73 -3.29 32.88 61.82
C ARG A 73 -3.92 31.65 61.14
N ALA A 74 -5.23 31.42 61.28
CA ALA A 74 -5.96 30.35 60.61
C ALA A 74 -5.96 30.55 59.09
N VAL A 75 -6.38 31.73 58.61
CA VAL A 75 -6.37 32.08 57.19
C VAL A 75 -4.93 32.11 56.64
N GLY A 76 -3.98 32.64 57.41
CA GLY A 76 -2.57 32.68 57.02
C GLY A 76 -1.94 31.30 56.86
N ARG A 77 -2.27 30.33 57.72
CA ARG A 77 -1.81 28.95 57.60
C ARG A 77 -2.40 28.27 56.37
N GLU A 78 -3.70 28.42 56.11
CA GLU A 78 -4.36 27.78 54.95
C GLU A 78 -3.91 28.35 53.60
N VAL A 79 -3.80 29.68 53.49
CA VAL A 79 -3.24 30.31 52.28
C VAL A 79 -1.78 29.94 52.10
N GLY A 80 -1.03 29.80 53.20
CA GLY A 80 0.32 29.24 53.19
C GLY A 80 0.35 27.82 52.63
N ARG A 81 -0.52 26.92 53.12
CA ARG A 81 -0.62 25.54 52.65
C ARG A 81 -1.07 25.44 51.19
N ALA A 82 -2.02 26.27 50.74
CA ALA A 82 -2.46 26.30 49.34
C ALA A 82 -1.38 26.84 48.40
N ALA A 83 -0.66 27.88 48.80
CA ALA A 83 0.48 28.42 48.04
C ALA A 83 1.64 27.42 48.00
N GLU A 84 1.88 26.70 49.10
CA GLU A 84 2.91 25.69 49.21
C GLU A 84 2.54 24.41 48.44
N ALA A 85 1.27 24.02 48.39
CA ALA A 85 0.75 22.95 47.53
C ALA A 85 0.89 23.31 46.04
N ALA A 86 0.61 24.56 45.66
CA ALA A 86 0.84 25.06 44.30
C ALA A 86 2.34 25.10 43.94
N ARG A 87 3.21 25.46 44.90
CA ARG A 87 4.67 25.39 44.74
C ARG A 87 5.18 23.96 44.64
N ARG A 88 4.67 23.03 45.45
CA ARG A 88 4.95 21.59 45.38
C ARG A 88 4.46 20.99 44.06
N MET A 89 3.34 21.44 43.51
CA MET A 89 2.90 21.05 42.16
C MET A 89 3.79 21.64 41.05
N GLY A 90 4.35 22.83 41.25
CA GLY A 90 5.35 23.42 40.36
C GLY A 90 6.71 22.70 40.40
N LEU A 91 7.13 22.24 41.59
CA LEU A 91 8.42 21.57 41.83
C LEU A 91 8.37 20.04 41.64
N ARG A 92 7.21 19.37 41.81
CA ARG A 92 7.04 17.93 41.49
C ARG A 92 7.25 17.59 40.01
N ARG A 93 7.20 18.58 39.11
CA ARG A 93 7.65 18.39 37.71
C ARG A 93 9.16 18.14 37.57
N ALA A 94 9.96 18.38 38.60
CA ALA A 94 11.42 18.22 38.55
C ALA A 94 11.95 16.93 39.22
N GLU A 95 11.22 16.28 40.14
CA GLU A 95 11.80 15.21 40.98
C GLU A 95 10.87 14.02 41.32
N GLU A 96 10.00 13.57 40.40
CA GLU A 96 9.30 12.30 40.63
C GLU A 96 10.21 11.08 40.43
N ARG A 97 10.89 10.66 41.51
CA ARG A 97 11.13 9.24 41.81
C ARG A 97 11.31 8.99 43.32
N ARG A 98 10.30 8.29 43.88
CA ARG A 98 10.21 7.51 45.14
C ARG A 98 9.28 8.08 46.24
N LEU A 99 8.31 7.22 46.60
CA LEU A 99 7.16 7.27 47.55
C LEU A 99 7.57 7.29 49.05
N PRO A 100 6.67 7.19 50.08
CA PRO A 100 5.18 7.26 50.15
C PRO A 100 4.61 8.12 51.33
N ASN A 101 3.27 8.20 51.40
CA ASN A 101 2.41 8.43 52.58
C ASN A 101 2.51 9.76 53.35
N ASP A 102 1.60 10.67 53.02
CA ASP A 102 0.91 11.49 54.01
C ASP A 102 -0.58 11.52 53.62
N ASP A 103 -1.42 11.03 54.52
CA ASP A 103 -2.88 11.03 54.40
C ASP A 103 -3.39 12.46 54.64
N PRO A 104 -4.05 13.14 53.68
CA PRO A 104 -4.55 14.48 53.92
C PRO A 104 -5.86 14.38 54.71
N THR A 105 -5.86 14.94 55.92
CA THR A 105 -7.07 15.25 56.66
C THR A 105 -8.08 15.99 55.75
N PRO A 106 -9.37 15.61 55.74
CA PRO A 106 -10.34 16.21 54.83
C PRO A 106 -10.55 17.70 55.20
N PRO A 107 -10.58 18.61 54.22
CA PRO A 107 -10.79 20.04 54.48
C PRO A 107 -12.20 20.31 55.01
N ASP A 108 -12.33 21.37 55.81
CA ASP A 108 -13.61 21.82 56.37
C ASP A 108 -14.69 21.99 55.28
N ALA A 109 -15.89 21.46 55.54
CA ALA A 109 -17.01 21.36 54.60
C ALA A 109 -17.48 22.70 53.98
N SER A 110 -17.04 23.84 54.51
CA SER A 110 -17.38 25.18 54.02
C SER A 110 -16.64 25.59 52.74
N PHE A 111 -15.57 24.90 52.35
CA PHE A 111 -14.77 25.21 51.16
C PHE A 111 -14.78 24.13 50.08
N GLN A 112 -15.52 23.03 50.30
CA GLN A 112 -15.71 21.94 49.34
C GLN A 112 -16.17 22.43 47.95
N PRO A 113 -17.13 23.38 47.83
CA PRO A 113 -17.59 23.84 46.52
C PRO A 113 -16.52 24.55 45.69
N LEU A 114 -15.56 25.22 46.33
CA LEU A 114 -14.45 25.89 45.65
C LEU A 114 -13.42 24.89 45.13
N HIS A 115 -13.13 23.86 45.95
CA HIS A 115 -12.28 22.75 45.54
C HIS A 115 -12.87 21.99 44.36
N ASP A 116 -14.17 21.70 44.40
CA ASP A 116 -14.87 21.01 43.33
C ASP A 116 -14.89 21.85 42.04
N ALA A 117 -15.15 23.16 42.13
CA ALA A 117 -15.13 24.05 40.98
C ALA A 117 -13.74 24.16 40.31
N LEU A 118 -12.67 24.17 41.11
CA LEU A 118 -11.30 24.26 40.60
C LEU A 118 -10.83 22.91 40.02
N ALA A 119 -11.24 21.81 40.62
CA ALA A 119 -11.05 20.45 40.10
C ALA A 119 -11.81 20.26 38.77
N GLU A 120 -13.03 20.78 38.66
CA GLU A 120 -13.83 20.68 37.44
C GLU A 120 -13.29 21.58 36.33
N ALA A 121 -12.90 22.82 36.62
CA ALA A 121 -12.27 23.71 35.64
C ALA A 121 -10.94 23.14 35.11
N THR A 122 -10.13 22.52 35.97
CA THR A 122 -8.89 21.85 35.54
C THR A 122 -9.16 20.59 34.72
N ARG A 123 -10.22 19.83 35.03
CA ARG A 123 -10.65 18.66 34.26
C ARG A 123 -11.16 19.06 32.87
N GLN A 124 -11.97 20.12 32.77
CA GLN A 124 -12.45 20.67 31.50
C GLN A 124 -11.31 21.23 30.63
N LEU A 125 -10.32 21.90 31.23
CA LEU A 125 -9.13 22.36 30.51
C LEU A 125 -8.28 21.19 29.98
N ARG A 126 -8.16 20.09 30.74
CA ARG A 126 -7.47 18.87 30.30
C ARG A 126 -8.19 18.15 29.16
N GLN A 127 -9.52 18.16 29.14
CA GLN A 127 -10.31 17.53 28.07
C GLN A 127 -10.30 18.33 26.77
N ARG A 128 -10.21 19.66 26.83
CA ARG A 128 -10.19 20.54 25.64
C ARG A 128 -8.80 20.79 25.07
N THR A 129 -7.75 20.60 25.86
CA THR A 129 -6.38 20.86 25.43
C THR A 129 -5.67 19.53 25.22
N VAL A 130 -5.41 19.13 23.97
CA VAL A 130 -4.49 18.02 23.72
C VAL A 130 -3.16 18.36 24.39
N PRO A 131 -2.71 17.61 25.41
CA PRO A 131 -1.43 17.90 26.05
C PRO A 131 -0.36 17.86 24.97
N ARG A 132 0.55 18.84 24.95
CA ARG A 132 1.67 18.85 23.98
C ARG A 132 2.42 17.52 23.94
N ALA A 133 2.48 16.81 25.06
CA ALA A 133 3.02 15.46 25.15
C ALA A 133 2.31 14.46 24.23
N HIS A 134 0.97 14.43 24.22
CA HIS A 134 0.21 13.49 23.39
C HIS A 134 0.43 13.73 21.88
N LEU A 135 0.55 14.99 21.46
CA LEU A 135 0.88 15.29 20.06
C LEU A 135 2.32 14.87 19.71
N ASN A 136 3.25 14.94 20.67
CA ASN A 136 4.61 14.43 20.47
C ASN A 136 4.61 12.92 20.34
N ASP A 137 3.88 12.21 21.20
CA ASP A 137 3.78 10.74 21.16
C ASP A 137 3.19 10.26 19.83
N ILE A 138 2.18 10.96 19.30
CA ILE A 138 1.62 10.66 17.97
C ILE A 138 2.68 10.87 16.89
N LEU A 139 3.36 12.02 16.87
CA LEU A 139 4.37 12.31 15.84
C LEU A 139 5.58 11.36 15.90
N ASP A 140 6.00 10.97 17.11
CA ASP A 140 7.15 10.10 17.34
C ASP A 140 6.82 8.60 17.18
N SER A 141 5.53 8.24 17.19
CA SER A 141 5.08 6.89 16.81
C SER A 141 4.91 6.71 15.30
N MET A 142 4.93 7.79 14.52
CA MET A 142 4.99 7.70 13.06
C MET A 142 6.36 7.17 12.62
N THR A 143 6.34 6.20 11.71
CA THR A 143 7.54 5.56 11.14
C THR A 143 8.12 6.35 9.96
N GLU A 144 7.35 7.23 9.35
CA GLU A 144 7.80 8.10 8.25
C GLU A 144 8.52 9.34 8.79
N VAL A 145 9.48 9.84 8.01
CA VAL A 145 10.20 11.08 8.32
C VAL A 145 9.21 12.24 8.27
N LEU A 146 9.04 12.96 9.38
CA LEU A 146 8.15 14.11 9.44
C LEU A 146 8.91 15.35 9.93
N LEU A 147 8.88 16.39 9.09
CA LEU A 147 9.50 17.68 9.34
C LEU A 147 8.43 18.78 9.34
N VAL A 148 8.38 19.57 10.42
CA VAL A 148 7.59 20.80 10.47
C VAL A 148 8.50 21.97 10.21
N LEU A 149 8.16 22.76 9.20
CA LEU A 149 8.95 23.86 8.68
C LEU A 149 8.36 25.20 9.10
N GLY A 150 9.24 26.16 9.38
CA GLY A 150 8.86 27.56 9.57
C GLY A 150 8.75 28.33 8.24
N PRO A 151 8.45 29.65 8.30
CA PRO A 151 8.25 30.49 7.11
C PRO A 151 9.46 30.59 6.17
N ALA A 152 10.67 30.41 6.70
CA ALA A 152 11.90 30.40 5.91
C ALA A 152 12.30 28.99 5.43
N ARG A 153 11.35 28.04 5.41
CA ARG A 153 11.57 26.61 5.09
C ARG A 153 12.69 25.95 5.89
N ARG A 154 12.86 26.41 7.13
CA ARG A 154 13.78 25.83 8.11
C ARG A 154 13.03 24.89 9.04
N VAL A 155 13.62 23.75 9.34
CA VAL A 155 13.08 22.76 10.26
C VAL A 155 12.89 23.40 11.64
N GLN A 156 11.66 23.47 12.10
CA GLN A 156 11.33 23.84 13.48
C GLN A 156 11.20 22.59 14.36
N ARG A 157 10.79 21.49 13.76
CA ARG A 157 10.54 20.24 14.46
C ARG A 157 10.74 19.06 13.52
N ALA A 158 11.28 17.99 14.07
CA ALA A 158 11.41 16.68 13.45
C ALA A 158 10.82 15.64 14.42
N ASN A 159 10.25 14.56 13.90
CA ASN A 159 9.89 13.39 14.72
C ASN A 159 11.10 12.47 14.90
N ARG A 160 10.95 11.45 15.74
CA ARG A 160 11.96 10.42 15.98
C ARG A 160 12.45 9.72 14.68
N ALA A 161 11.54 9.36 13.78
CA ALA A 161 11.93 8.72 12.51
C ALA A 161 12.83 9.63 11.67
N ALA A 162 12.60 10.95 11.67
CA ALA A 162 13.46 11.90 10.97
C ALA A 162 14.86 12.01 11.57
N THR A 163 15.00 11.98 12.89
CA THR A 163 16.33 11.98 13.55
C THR A 163 17.08 10.67 13.26
N GLU A 164 16.39 9.53 13.32
CA GLU A 164 16.99 8.21 13.07
C GLU A 164 17.40 8.04 11.60
N ALA A 165 16.56 8.45 10.64
CA ALA A 165 16.83 8.31 9.22
C ALA A 165 17.91 9.28 8.71
N LEU A 166 17.94 10.52 9.21
CA LEU A 166 18.89 11.54 8.73
C LEU A 166 20.22 11.54 9.50
N GLY A 167 20.30 10.82 10.63
CA GLY A 167 21.50 10.71 11.46
C GLY A 167 21.78 11.90 12.39
N TYR A 168 20.98 12.96 12.32
CA TYR A 168 21.16 14.17 13.13
C TYR A 168 20.53 14.06 14.52
N GLU A 169 21.16 14.70 15.51
CA GLU A 169 20.55 14.92 16.81
C GLU A 169 19.35 15.89 16.72
N ALA A 170 18.35 15.71 17.60
CA ALA A 170 17.10 16.48 17.57
C ALA A 170 17.30 18.01 17.70
N GLY A 171 18.42 18.44 18.29
CA GLY A 171 18.82 19.85 18.40
C GLY A 171 19.44 20.41 17.13
N GLU A 172 20.19 19.59 16.38
CA GLU A 172 20.95 20.00 15.19
C GLU A 172 20.05 20.12 13.97
N LEU A 173 19.04 19.24 13.87
CA LEU A 173 17.96 19.32 12.87
C LEU A 173 17.22 20.66 12.93
N ARG A 174 17.11 21.30 14.10
CA ARG A 174 16.40 22.58 14.22
C ARG A 174 17.19 23.69 13.54
N GLY A 175 16.53 24.37 12.60
CA GLY A 175 17.08 25.50 11.87
C GLY A 175 17.75 25.12 10.56
N LEU A 176 18.01 23.83 10.30
CA LEU A 176 18.49 23.34 9.00
C LEU A 176 17.46 23.69 7.90
N PRO A 177 17.90 24.19 6.74
CA PRO A 177 17.00 24.49 5.63
C PRO A 177 16.57 23.20 4.92
N LEU A 178 15.29 23.12 4.51
CA LEU A 178 14.74 21.96 3.82
C LEU A 178 15.57 21.58 2.58
N ARG A 179 15.97 22.55 1.76
CA ARG A 179 16.81 22.31 0.56
C ARG A 179 18.11 21.53 0.80
N ARG A 180 18.64 21.52 2.03
CA ARG A 180 19.85 20.75 2.35
C ARG A 180 19.51 19.27 2.56
N LEU A 181 18.35 19.00 3.12
CA LEU A 181 17.87 17.64 3.38
C LEU A 181 17.18 17.07 2.15
N LEU A 182 16.38 17.86 1.44
CA LEU A 182 15.58 17.44 0.30
C LEU A 182 15.41 18.61 -0.70
N PRO A 183 16.39 18.83 -1.60
CA PRO A 183 16.36 19.88 -2.62
C PRO A 183 15.09 19.83 -3.48
N GLU A 184 14.69 18.64 -3.91
CA GLU A 184 13.62 18.40 -4.88
C GLU A 184 12.23 18.80 -4.36
N ALA A 185 12.04 18.85 -3.04
CA ALA A 185 10.80 19.33 -2.44
C ALA A 185 10.61 20.84 -2.58
N GLU A 186 11.69 21.62 -2.64
CA GLU A 186 11.62 23.05 -2.95
C GLU A 186 11.35 23.30 -4.44
N ASP A 187 11.96 22.51 -5.32
CA ASP A 187 11.77 22.64 -6.77
C ASP A 187 10.35 22.22 -7.22
N ALA A 188 9.75 21.21 -6.57
CA ALA A 188 8.45 20.66 -6.96
C ALA A 188 7.22 21.49 -6.50
N GLY A 189 7.39 22.48 -5.62
CA GLY A 189 6.26 23.29 -5.16
C GLY A 189 6.55 24.23 -3.98
N ALA A 190 7.60 23.97 -3.21
CA ALA A 190 8.08 24.87 -2.18
C ALA A 190 9.13 25.85 -2.74
N GLY A 191 8.83 26.54 -3.84
CA GLY A 191 9.78 27.42 -4.57
C GLY A 191 9.08 28.42 -5.49
N SER A 192 7.98 28.00 -6.13
CA SER A 192 7.03 28.89 -6.81
C SER A 192 6.27 29.72 -5.78
N GLY A 193 6.16 31.04 -5.96
CA GLY A 193 5.60 32.00 -4.99
C GLY A 193 4.15 31.81 -4.53
N ASN A 194 3.56 30.63 -4.77
CA ASN A 194 2.17 30.27 -4.46
C ASN A 194 2.03 29.10 -3.46
N ASP A 195 3.12 28.68 -2.79
CA ASP A 195 3.18 27.72 -1.65
C ASP A 195 2.09 26.63 -1.73
N SER A 196 2.15 25.79 -2.76
CA SER A 196 1.13 24.77 -3.07
C SER A 196 1.57 23.39 -2.57
N PRO A 197 0.63 22.50 -2.21
CA PRO A 197 0.96 21.13 -1.85
C PRO A 197 1.65 20.42 -3.03
N ALA A 198 2.71 19.67 -2.74
CA ALA A 198 3.54 18.99 -3.73
C ALA A 198 3.87 17.58 -3.26
N ARG A 199 3.93 16.64 -4.20
CA ARG A 199 4.31 15.24 -3.95
C ARG A 199 5.24 14.79 -5.06
N GLY A 200 6.31 14.09 -4.71
CA GLY A 200 7.30 13.62 -5.67
C GLY A 200 8.27 12.61 -5.08
N GLU A 201 9.03 11.97 -5.95
CA GLU A 201 10.20 11.18 -5.54
C GLU A 201 11.41 12.13 -5.46
N GLY A 202 12.27 11.93 -4.47
CA GLY A 202 13.46 12.75 -4.25
C GLY A 202 14.48 12.04 -3.38
N THR A 203 15.58 12.73 -3.08
CA THR A 203 16.70 12.15 -2.33
C THR A 203 16.87 12.88 -1.01
N LEU A 204 16.65 12.18 0.11
CA LEU A 204 17.02 12.70 1.42
C LEU A 204 18.53 12.60 1.61
N HIS A 205 19.16 13.69 2.04
CA HIS A 205 20.58 13.76 2.35
C HIS A 205 20.80 13.71 3.87
N CYS A 206 21.56 12.72 4.32
CA CYS A 206 21.87 12.49 5.73
C CYS A 206 23.13 13.25 6.18
N GLU A 207 23.36 13.30 7.50
CA GLU A 207 24.52 13.99 8.07
C GLU A 207 25.86 13.39 7.64
N ASP A 208 25.94 12.06 7.57
CA ASP A 208 27.12 11.30 7.18
C ASP A 208 27.44 11.34 5.68
N GLY A 209 26.61 12.03 4.90
CA GLY A 209 26.72 12.13 3.44
C GLY A 209 26.04 10.98 2.69
N SER A 210 25.45 10.01 3.38
CA SER A 210 24.59 9.01 2.75
C SER A 210 23.28 9.63 2.23
N THR A 211 22.62 8.92 1.33
CA THR A 211 21.40 9.37 0.68
C THR A 211 20.31 8.32 0.75
N LEU A 212 19.10 8.74 1.07
CA LEU A 212 17.92 7.88 1.16
C LEU A 212 16.91 8.24 0.05
N PRO A 213 16.55 7.33 -0.85
CA PRO A 213 15.50 7.59 -1.82
C PRO A 213 14.15 7.64 -1.11
N VAL A 214 13.38 8.71 -1.32
CA VAL A 214 12.10 8.90 -0.64
C VAL A 214 10.97 9.32 -1.58
N LEU A 215 9.74 8.99 -1.20
CA LEU A 215 8.54 9.65 -1.68
C LEU A 215 8.16 10.72 -0.67
N PHE A 216 8.23 11.98 -1.07
CA PHE A 216 7.89 13.10 -0.19
C PHE A 216 6.53 13.70 -0.50
N SER A 217 5.91 14.27 0.52
CA SER A 217 4.71 15.08 0.45
C SER A 217 4.91 16.35 1.26
N TYR A 218 4.88 17.48 0.58
CA TYR A 218 4.95 18.82 1.16
C TYR A 218 3.54 19.43 1.21
N ALA A 219 3.14 19.94 2.37
CA ALA A 219 1.86 20.59 2.55
C ALA A 219 1.99 21.88 3.38
N PRO A 220 1.57 23.04 2.87
CA PRO A 220 1.53 24.28 3.63
C PRO A 220 0.45 24.22 4.73
N LEU A 221 0.77 24.73 5.91
CA LEU A 221 -0.13 24.92 7.04
C LEU A 221 -0.52 26.40 7.13
N HIS A 222 -1.80 26.68 6.91
CA HIS A 222 -2.37 28.03 7.06
C HIS A 222 -2.77 28.27 8.51
N GLY A 223 -2.17 29.27 9.15
CA GLY A 223 -2.57 29.71 10.49
C GLY A 223 -3.53 30.89 10.42
N GLU A 224 -4.76 30.72 10.92
CA GLU A 224 -5.85 31.72 10.91
C GLU A 224 -5.52 33.07 11.58
N ARG A 225 -4.39 33.21 12.28
CA ARG A 225 -4.13 34.36 13.17
C ARG A 225 -2.77 35.05 13.05
N THR A 226 -1.82 34.53 12.26
CA THR A 226 -0.44 35.07 12.25
C THR A 226 0.16 35.37 10.88
N GLY A 227 -0.50 35.00 9.77
CA GLY A 227 0.07 35.18 8.42
C GLY A 227 1.41 34.45 8.19
N LYS A 228 1.86 33.62 9.14
CA LYS A 228 3.11 32.86 9.06
C LYS A 228 2.81 31.53 8.37
N GLN A 229 3.21 31.43 7.10
CA GLN A 229 3.24 30.16 6.38
C GLN A 229 4.15 29.19 7.13
N ARG A 230 3.58 28.10 7.63
CA ARG A 230 4.34 26.92 8.09
C ARG A 230 4.11 25.83 7.07
N ALA A 231 4.90 24.78 7.10
CA ALA A 231 4.64 23.63 6.25
C ALA A 231 4.97 22.33 6.97
N VAL A 232 4.39 21.23 6.50
CA VAL A 232 4.73 19.87 6.91
C VAL A 232 5.28 19.18 5.69
N CYS A 233 6.44 18.54 5.87
CA CYS A 233 7.02 17.63 4.90
C CYS A 233 7.02 16.25 5.52
N VAL A 234 6.41 15.28 4.84
CA VAL A 234 6.49 13.87 5.17
C VAL A 234 7.30 13.18 4.10
N ALA A 235 8.20 12.29 4.47
CA ALA A 235 9.02 11.52 3.53
C ALA A 235 9.00 10.04 3.92
N GLN A 236 8.61 9.21 2.95
CA GLN A 236 8.53 7.76 3.06
C GLN A 236 9.76 7.14 2.39
N ASP A 237 10.46 6.25 3.08
CA ASP A 237 11.62 5.52 2.54
C ASP A 237 11.19 4.58 1.39
N LEU A 238 11.89 4.68 0.25
CA LEU A 238 11.69 3.83 -0.92
C LEU A 238 12.77 2.76 -1.08
N SER A 239 13.76 2.66 -0.19
CA SER A 239 14.92 1.78 -0.31
C SER A 239 14.53 0.31 -0.42
N GLU A 240 13.67 -0.19 0.47
CA GLU A 240 13.18 -1.57 0.41
C GLU A 240 12.40 -1.83 -0.89
N ARG A 241 11.59 -0.85 -1.33
CA ARG A 241 10.78 -0.97 -2.54
C ARG A 241 11.65 -0.97 -3.80
N GLN A 242 12.66 -0.11 -3.86
CA GLN A 242 13.61 -0.04 -4.97
C GLN A 242 14.49 -1.29 -5.03
N THR A 243 15.01 -1.77 -3.89
CA THR A 243 15.80 -3.00 -3.85
C THR A 243 14.98 -4.23 -4.22
N ALA A 244 13.72 -4.33 -3.77
CA ALA A 244 12.81 -5.41 -4.18
C ALA A 244 12.53 -5.38 -5.69
N ARG A 245 12.30 -4.19 -6.26
CA ARG A 245 12.13 -4.01 -7.71
C ARG A 245 13.36 -4.40 -8.50
N GLU A 246 14.54 -4.00 -8.07
CA GLU A 246 15.78 -4.32 -8.77
C GLU A 246 16.08 -5.82 -8.70
N LYS A 247 15.86 -6.45 -7.53
CA LYS A 247 15.97 -7.92 -7.39
C LYS A 247 15.01 -8.64 -8.33
N LEU A 248 13.76 -8.16 -8.43
CA LEU A 248 12.77 -8.73 -9.35
C LEU A 248 13.20 -8.56 -10.80
N ARG A 249 13.63 -7.35 -11.18
CA ARG A 249 14.12 -7.03 -12.53
C ARG A 249 15.28 -7.94 -12.93
N ARG A 250 16.27 -8.08 -12.05
CA ARG A 250 17.41 -8.97 -12.25
C ARG A 250 17.00 -10.44 -12.36
N SER A 251 16.07 -10.90 -11.50
CA SER A 251 15.56 -12.26 -11.57
C SER A 251 14.81 -12.54 -12.89
N LEU A 252 14.08 -11.56 -13.42
CA LEU A 252 13.44 -11.66 -14.73
C LEU A 252 14.49 -11.74 -15.85
N GLU A 253 15.50 -10.87 -15.84
CA GLU A 253 16.58 -10.90 -16.83
C GLU A 253 17.36 -12.24 -16.81
N GLU A 254 17.67 -12.76 -15.62
CA GLU A 254 18.32 -14.07 -15.44
C GLU A 254 17.44 -15.20 -15.99
N LYS A 255 16.13 -15.18 -15.71
CA LYS A 255 15.17 -16.14 -16.26
C LYS A 255 15.11 -16.07 -17.78
N ASP A 256 15.08 -14.87 -18.36
CA ASP A 256 15.06 -14.70 -19.80
C ASP A 256 16.32 -15.31 -20.42
N VAL A 257 17.52 -15.00 -19.91
CA VAL A 257 18.78 -15.60 -20.40
C VAL A 257 18.73 -17.13 -20.36
N LEU A 258 18.26 -17.72 -19.25
CA LEU A 258 18.15 -19.18 -19.11
C LEU A 258 17.16 -19.78 -20.11
N LEU A 259 16.00 -19.14 -20.31
CA LEU A 259 15.02 -19.58 -21.31
C LEU A 259 15.63 -19.55 -22.71
N ARG A 260 16.35 -18.49 -23.08
CA ARG A 260 17.06 -18.39 -24.36
C ARG A 260 18.05 -19.56 -24.53
N GLU A 261 18.84 -19.88 -23.52
CA GLU A 261 19.78 -21.00 -23.57
C GLU A 261 19.08 -22.35 -23.74
N ILE A 262 17.99 -22.59 -23.02
CA ILE A 262 17.18 -23.81 -23.16
C ILE A 262 16.67 -23.92 -24.60
N HIS A 263 16.13 -22.85 -25.18
CA HIS A 263 15.63 -22.88 -26.56
C HIS A 263 16.73 -23.19 -27.57
N HIS A 264 17.91 -22.60 -27.42
CA HIS A 264 19.07 -22.92 -28.26
C HIS A 264 19.46 -24.40 -28.13
N ARG A 265 19.47 -24.95 -26.90
CA ARG A 265 19.77 -26.36 -26.66
C ARG A 265 18.70 -27.28 -27.26
N VAL A 266 17.43 -26.94 -27.14
CA VAL A 266 16.33 -27.71 -27.74
C VAL A 266 16.45 -27.71 -29.26
N LYS A 267 16.70 -26.57 -29.90
CA LYS A 267 16.96 -26.48 -31.35
C LYS A 267 18.11 -27.40 -31.76
N ASN A 268 19.24 -27.34 -31.04
CA ASN A 268 20.41 -28.16 -31.33
C ASN A 268 20.08 -29.66 -31.16
N ASN A 269 19.34 -30.04 -30.12
CA ASN A 269 18.94 -31.43 -29.88
C ASN A 269 18.01 -31.94 -31.00
N LEU A 270 17.03 -31.15 -31.42
CA LEU A 270 16.15 -31.50 -32.53
C LEU A 270 16.94 -31.65 -33.84
N GLN A 271 17.94 -30.79 -34.09
CA GLN A 271 18.82 -30.92 -35.26
C GLN A 271 19.66 -32.20 -35.23
N ILE A 272 20.23 -32.56 -34.07
CA ILE A 272 21.00 -33.79 -33.90
C ILE A 272 20.10 -35.01 -34.13
N ILE A 273 18.92 -35.06 -33.50
CA ILE A 273 17.95 -36.15 -33.66
C ILE A 273 17.53 -36.27 -35.14
N SER A 274 17.21 -35.15 -35.80
CA SER A 274 16.86 -35.15 -37.22
C SER A 274 18.01 -35.69 -38.08
N SER A 275 19.26 -35.39 -37.74
CA SER A 275 20.43 -35.85 -38.49
C SER A 275 20.66 -37.35 -38.32
N LEU A 276 20.51 -37.87 -37.10
CA LEU A 276 20.58 -39.30 -36.80
C LEU A 276 19.50 -40.09 -37.54
N LEU A 277 18.26 -39.59 -37.53
CA LEU A 277 17.16 -40.21 -38.28
C LEU A 277 17.42 -40.20 -39.79
N SER A 278 18.04 -39.14 -40.32
CA SER A 278 18.42 -39.07 -41.74
C SER A 278 19.47 -40.13 -42.10
N LEU A 279 20.46 -40.34 -41.21
CA LEU A 279 21.49 -41.35 -41.42
C LEU A 279 20.90 -42.77 -41.35
N GLN A 280 20.00 -43.02 -40.39
CA GLN A 280 19.30 -44.30 -40.27
C GLN A 280 18.42 -44.58 -41.50
N GLU A 281 17.62 -43.59 -41.92
CA GLU A 281 16.79 -43.65 -43.12
C GLU A 281 17.61 -44.03 -44.36
N ASN A 282 18.75 -43.37 -44.58
CA ASN A 282 19.61 -43.64 -45.74
C ASN A 282 20.31 -45.00 -45.70
N SER A 283 20.46 -45.60 -44.51
CA SER A 283 21.10 -46.91 -44.32
C SER A 283 20.11 -48.07 -44.29
N GLU A 284 18.81 -47.78 -44.26
CA GLU A 284 17.75 -48.77 -44.08
C GLU A 284 17.42 -49.47 -45.41
N LEU A 285 17.36 -50.79 -45.38
CA LEU A 285 17.11 -51.61 -46.57
C LEU A 285 15.62 -51.91 -46.77
N ASP A 286 14.82 -51.93 -45.70
CA ASP A 286 13.38 -52.10 -45.79
C ASP A 286 12.69 -50.77 -46.15
N PRO A 287 12.04 -50.66 -47.34
CA PRO A 287 11.34 -49.45 -47.75
C PRO A 287 10.19 -49.03 -46.83
N ARG A 288 9.63 -49.96 -46.03
CA ARG A 288 8.60 -49.63 -45.03
C ARG A 288 9.22 -49.03 -43.78
N ALA A 289 10.34 -49.55 -43.31
CA ALA A 289 11.10 -48.98 -42.18
C ALA A 289 11.67 -47.60 -42.53
N ALA A 290 12.24 -47.43 -43.73
CA ALA A 290 12.75 -46.15 -44.22
C ALA A 290 11.64 -45.07 -44.23
N ARG A 291 10.44 -45.39 -44.74
CA ARG A 291 9.29 -44.47 -44.71
C ARG A 291 8.87 -44.07 -43.28
N ARG A 292 8.90 -44.99 -42.32
CA ARG A 292 8.60 -44.68 -40.91
C ARG A 292 9.65 -43.74 -40.29
N LEU A 293 10.92 -43.92 -40.64
CA LEU A 293 12.01 -43.03 -40.20
C LEU A 293 11.88 -41.64 -40.84
N ALA A 294 11.55 -41.57 -42.13
CA ALA A 294 11.27 -40.32 -42.84
C ALA A 294 10.13 -39.54 -42.17
N ALA A 295 9.02 -40.21 -41.84
CA ALA A 295 7.91 -39.60 -41.10
C ALA A 295 8.34 -39.09 -39.71
N GLY A 296 9.14 -39.88 -38.97
CA GLY A 296 9.71 -39.45 -37.69
C GLY A 296 10.60 -38.21 -37.82
N ARG A 297 11.44 -38.16 -38.86
CA ARG A 297 12.31 -37.03 -39.17
C ARG A 297 11.50 -35.77 -39.51
N GLN A 298 10.44 -35.91 -40.30
CA GLN A 298 9.55 -34.81 -40.67
C GLN A 298 8.95 -34.14 -39.42
N ARG A 299 8.48 -34.93 -38.45
CA ARG A 299 7.92 -34.43 -37.18
C ARG A 299 8.92 -33.62 -36.37
N ILE A 300 10.15 -34.13 -36.22
CA ILE A 300 11.23 -33.43 -35.50
C ILE A 300 11.57 -32.10 -36.18
N ARG A 301 11.53 -32.04 -37.52
CA ARG A 301 11.74 -30.79 -38.27
C ARG A 301 10.63 -29.77 -38.08
N SER A 302 9.37 -30.21 -38.07
CA SER A 302 8.23 -29.33 -37.76
C SER A 302 8.32 -28.76 -36.35
N MET A 303 8.72 -29.55 -35.34
CA MET A 303 8.99 -29.05 -33.99
C MET A 303 10.13 -28.02 -33.98
N ALA A 304 11.20 -28.24 -34.75
CA ALA A 304 12.32 -27.32 -34.85
C ALA A 304 11.91 -25.96 -35.47
N LEU A 305 11.01 -25.98 -36.46
CA LEU A 305 10.48 -24.77 -37.11
C LEU A 305 9.66 -23.91 -36.15
N VAL A 306 8.77 -24.53 -35.36
CA VAL A 306 8.03 -23.87 -34.27
C VAL A 306 9.00 -23.21 -33.29
N HIS A 307 10.01 -23.97 -32.85
CA HIS A 307 11.02 -23.48 -31.89
C HIS A 307 11.81 -22.28 -32.42
N GLU A 308 12.12 -22.23 -33.72
CA GLU A 308 12.83 -21.12 -34.33
C GLU A 308 11.97 -19.85 -34.44
N ARG A 309 10.67 -20.00 -34.77
CA ARG A 309 9.75 -18.87 -34.93
C ARG A 309 9.36 -18.21 -33.61
N LEU A 310 9.08 -19.00 -32.58
CA LEU A 310 8.84 -18.52 -31.21
C LEU A 310 9.88 -17.50 -30.78
N TYR A 311 11.14 -17.84 -31.04
CA TYR A 311 12.26 -17.06 -30.56
C TYR A 311 12.58 -15.84 -31.42
N ARG A 312 12.38 -15.91 -32.74
CA ARG A 312 12.56 -14.75 -33.63
C ARG A 312 11.52 -13.67 -33.40
N SER A 313 10.31 -14.02 -32.95
CA SER A 313 9.20 -13.09 -32.76
C SER A 313 9.36 -12.14 -31.55
N GLY A 314 10.32 -12.41 -30.66
CA GLY A 314 10.54 -11.63 -29.44
C GLY A 314 9.48 -11.84 -28.35
N ASN A 315 8.35 -12.48 -28.66
CA ASN A 315 7.32 -12.87 -27.71
C ASN A 315 7.39 -14.38 -27.45
N LEU A 316 7.80 -14.75 -26.24
CA LEU A 316 7.98 -16.16 -25.85
C LEU A 316 6.66 -16.87 -25.51
N ALA A 317 5.54 -16.14 -25.43
CA ALA A 317 4.25 -16.67 -24.99
C ALA A 317 3.29 -16.97 -26.16
N GLU A 318 3.44 -16.29 -27.29
CA GLU A 318 2.48 -16.34 -28.41
C GLU A 318 3.20 -16.26 -29.75
N ILE A 319 2.62 -16.88 -30.78
CA ILE A 319 3.09 -16.76 -32.17
C ILE A 319 1.98 -16.26 -33.07
N ASP A 320 2.34 -15.51 -34.10
CA ASP A 320 1.42 -15.31 -35.23
C ASP A 320 1.26 -16.66 -35.96
N PHE A 321 0.07 -17.24 -35.84
CA PHE A 321 -0.18 -18.59 -36.35
C PHE A 321 -0.28 -18.62 -37.88
N ALA A 322 -0.64 -17.50 -38.53
CA ALA A 322 -0.69 -17.39 -39.98
C ALA A 322 0.71 -17.46 -40.58
N ASP A 323 1.63 -16.63 -40.07
CA ASP A 323 3.04 -16.62 -40.50
C ASP A 323 3.71 -17.97 -40.25
N TYR A 324 3.39 -18.61 -39.13
CA TYR A 324 3.92 -19.92 -38.78
C TYR A 324 3.42 -21.02 -39.74
N LEU A 325 2.13 -21.04 -40.07
CA LEU A 325 1.56 -22.00 -41.01
C LEU A 325 2.12 -21.82 -42.42
N ASP A 326 2.35 -20.58 -42.86
CA ASP A 326 2.94 -20.29 -44.17
C ASP A 326 4.32 -20.93 -44.32
N ASP A 327 5.18 -20.73 -43.33
CA ASP A 327 6.52 -21.34 -43.30
C ASP A 327 6.46 -22.87 -43.30
N LEU A 328 5.53 -23.45 -42.53
CA LEU A 328 5.36 -24.88 -42.42
C LEU A 328 4.96 -25.47 -43.77
N ILE A 329 3.95 -24.88 -44.43
CA ILE A 329 3.45 -25.34 -45.73
C ILE A 329 4.54 -25.22 -46.79
N ASP A 330 5.22 -24.07 -46.85
CA ASP A 330 6.33 -23.83 -47.77
C ASP A 330 7.44 -24.87 -47.60
N HIS A 331 7.74 -25.27 -46.36
CA HIS A 331 8.68 -26.35 -46.08
C HIS A 331 8.17 -27.70 -46.61
N LEU A 332 6.90 -28.03 -46.39
CA LEU A 332 6.31 -29.30 -46.80
C LEU A 332 6.22 -29.44 -48.33
N VAL A 333 5.87 -28.36 -49.03
CA VAL A 333 5.84 -28.33 -50.49
C VAL A 333 7.21 -28.64 -51.06
N ARG A 334 8.26 -27.97 -50.55
CA ARG A 334 9.64 -28.22 -50.98
C ARG A 334 10.11 -29.63 -50.62
N ALA A 335 9.76 -30.14 -49.44
CA ALA A 335 10.21 -31.45 -48.97
C ALA A 335 9.65 -32.61 -49.81
N HIS A 336 8.42 -32.48 -50.31
CA HIS A 336 7.77 -33.51 -51.14
C HIS A 336 7.90 -33.24 -52.65
N GLY A 337 8.57 -32.16 -53.07
CA GLY A 337 8.64 -31.78 -54.48
C GLY A 337 7.25 -31.45 -55.08
N ALA A 338 6.31 -31.00 -54.24
CA ALA A 338 4.91 -30.83 -54.59
C ALA A 338 4.59 -29.43 -55.15
N GLU A 339 5.54 -28.79 -55.85
CA GLU A 339 5.38 -27.43 -56.40
C GLU A 339 4.25 -27.32 -57.43
N HIS A 340 3.82 -28.46 -57.97
CA HIS A 340 2.71 -28.59 -58.91
C HIS A 340 1.32 -28.57 -58.22
N VAL A 341 1.25 -28.69 -56.90
CA VAL A 341 0.01 -28.62 -56.11
C VAL A 341 -0.32 -27.17 -55.79
N ARG A 342 -1.55 -26.74 -56.11
CA ARG A 342 -2.05 -25.41 -55.76
C ARG A 342 -2.47 -25.39 -54.28
N PHE A 343 -1.83 -24.54 -53.48
CA PHE A 343 -2.22 -24.33 -52.09
C PHE A 343 -3.10 -23.09 -51.94
N GLU A 344 -4.36 -23.29 -51.56
CA GLU A 344 -5.27 -22.23 -51.12
C GLU A 344 -5.19 -22.10 -49.59
N ARG A 345 -4.98 -20.88 -49.10
CA ARG A 345 -4.80 -20.62 -47.67
C ARG A 345 -5.76 -19.52 -47.23
N ARG A 346 -6.55 -19.80 -46.21
CA ARG A 346 -7.46 -18.85 -45.57
C ARG A 346 -7.29 -18.97 -44.06
N VAL A 347 -6.21 -18.38 -43.57
CA VAL A 347 -5.83 -18.42 -42.16
C VAL A 347 -6.10 -17.05 -41.56
N GLU A 348 -6.93 -17.00 -40.52
CA GLU A 348 -7.12 -15.79 -39.71
C GLU A 348 -5.79 -15.45 -39.01
N ALA A 349 -5.35 -14.20 -39.18
CA ALA A 349 -4.16 -13.69 -38.53
C ALA A 349 -4.45 -13.40 -37.05
N GLY A 350 -3.53 -13.79 -36.17
CA GLY A 350 -3.67 -13.53 -34.75
C GLY A 350 -2.65 -14.28 -33.89
N PRO A 351 -2.35 -13.75 -32.70
CA PRO A 351 -1.47 -14.42 -31.76
C PRO A 351 -2.15 -15.67 -31.19
N LEU A 352 -1.44 -16.79 -31.20
CA LEU A 352 -1.86 -18.03 -30.58
C LEU A 352 -0.84 -18.48 -29.51
N PRO A 353 -1.28 -18.89 -28.31
CA PRO A 353 -0.38 -19.41 -27.29
C PRO A 353 0.45 -20.58 -27.80
N VAL A 354 1.73 -20.62 -27.42
CA VAL A 354 2.67 -21.66 -27.84
C VAL A 354 2.13 -23.07 -27.59
N SER A 355 1.54 -23.27 -26.41
CA SER A 355 0.97 -24.55 -25.97
C SER A 355 -0.08 -25.11 -26.93
N ARG A 356 -0.73 -24.25 -27.74
CA ARG A 356 -1.72 -24.61 -28.75
C ARG A 356 -1.13 -24.61 -30.16
N ALA A 357 -0.23 -23.68 -30.44
CA ALA A 357 0.45 -23.59 -31.73
C ALA A 357 1.27 -24.84 -32.07
N ILE A 358 2.00 -25.41 -31.10
CA ILE A 358 2.80 -26.63 -31.36
C ILE A 358 1.92 -27.81 -31.79
N PRO A 359 0.90 -28.24 -31.02
CA PRO A 359 0.05 -29.35 -31.41
C PRO A 359 -0.72 -29.08 -32.71
N LEU A 360 -1.22 -27.86 -32.94
CA LEU A 360 -1.87 -27.51 -34.21
C LEU A 360 -0.92 -27.58 -35.40
N GLY A 361 0.30 -27.08 -35.24
CA GLY A 361 1.33 -27.14 -36.28
C GLY A 361 1.71 -28.56 -36.64
N LEU A 362 1.89 -29.42 -35.63
CA LEU A 362 2.18 -30.84 -35.85
C LEU A 362 1.01 -31.58 -36.48
N LEU A 363 -0.21 -31.29 -36.05
CA LEU A 363 -1.41 -31.87 -36.62
C LEU A 363 -1.56 -31.46 -38.10
N THR A 364 -1.41 -30.17 -38.40
CA THR A 364 -1.44 -29.64 -39.76
C THR A 364 -0.37 -30.29 -40.63
N ASN A 365 0.84 -30.43 -40.11
CA ASN A 365 1.93 -31.10 -40.80
C ASN A 365 1.57 -32.52 -41.22
N GLU A 366 1.04 -33.34 -40.31
CA GLU A 366 0.66 -34.72 -40.63
C GLU A 366 -0.47 -34.78 -41.66
N LEU A 367 -1.50 -33.93 -41.54
CA LEU A 367 -2.62 -33.91 -42.49
C LEU A 367 -2.18 -33.46 -43.89
N VAL A 368 -1.35 -32.41 -43.97
CA VAL A 368 -0.82 -31.90 -45.24
C VAL A 368 0.14 -32.91 -45.87
N ALA A 369 1.04 -33.52 -45.08
CA ALA A 369 1.95 -34.55 -45.58
C ALA A 369 1.18 -35.76 -46.12
N ASN A 370 0.15 -36.24 -45.41
CA ASN A 370 -0.70 -37.33 -45.88
C ASN A 370 -1.39 -36.98 -47.21
N ALA A 371 -1.91 -35.75 -47.36
CA ALA A 371 -2.53 -35.33 -48.61
C ALA A 371 -1.50 -35.31 -49.76
N LEU A 372 -0.30 -34.79 -49.53
CA LEU A 372 0.77 -34.76 -50.53
C LEU A 372 1.25 -36.16 -50.92
N GLU A 373 1.32 -37.10 -49.98
CA GLU A 373 1.77 -38.48 -50.22
C GLU A 373 0.71 -39.38 -50.87
N HIS A 374 -0.58 -39.14 -50.62
CA HIS A 374 -1.64 -40.10 -50.96
C HIS A 374 -2.75 -39.55 -51.85
N ALA A 375 -3.03 -38.25 -51.84
CA ALA A 375 -4.19 -37.70 -52.53
C ALA A 375 -3.97 -37.49 -54.04
N PHE A 376 -2.71 -37.31 -54.46
CA PHE A 376 -2.36 -36.86 -55.82
C PHE A 376 -1.44 -37.86 -56.56
N PRO A 377 -1.99 -38.88 -57.23
CA PRO A 377 -1.20 -39.74 -58.12
C PRO A 377 -0.74 -38.98 -59.38
N GLU A 378 0.37 -39.41 -60.00
CA GLU A 378 0.99 -38.75 -61.18
C GLU A 378 0.02 -38.54 -62.37
N ASN A 379 -1.08 -39.29 -62.45
CA ASN A 379 -2.10 -39.21 -63.51
C ASN A 379 -3.44 -38.62 -63.02
N ALA A 380 -3.42 -37.74 -62.02
CA ALA A 380 -4.65 -37.14 -61.48
C ALA A 380 -5.46 -36.41 -62.57
N ALA A 381 -6.77 -36.69 -62.63
CA ALA A 381 -7.68 -36.11 -63.63
C ALA A 381 -7.92 -34.59 -63.43
N ASN A 382 -7.68 -34.08 -62.21
CA ASN A 382 -7.88 -32.69 -61.82
C ASN A 382 -6.54 -32.07 -61.42
N ALA A 383 -6.41 -30.75 -61.58
CA ALA A 383 -5.26 -30.01 -61.05
C ALA A 383 -5.25 -30.13 -59.51
N PRO A 384 -4.16 -30.64 -58.90
CA PRO A 384 -4.12 -30.93 -57.48
C PRO A 384 -4.20 -29.63 -56.67
N THR A 385 -5.13 -29.58 -55.74
CA THR A 385 -5.41 -28.42 -54.90
C THR A 385 -5.56 -28.86 -53.45
N LEU A 386 -4.89 -28.13 -52.55
CA LEU A 386 -5.03 -28.26 -51.10
C LEU A 386 -5.54 -26.96 -50.52
N ASP A 387 -6.66 -27.00 -49.80
CA ASP A 387 -7.25 -25.86 -49.10
C ASP A 387 -7.03 -25.99 -47.60
N LEU A 388 -6.31 -25.02 -47.04
CA LEU A 388 -6.07 -24.90 -45.61
C LEU A 388 -6.84 -23.69 -45.07
N ARG A 389 -7.73 -23.93 -44.12
CA ARG A 389 -8.52 -22.88 -43.48
C ARG A 389 -8.33 -22.92 -41.98
N PHE A 390 -8.08 -21.76 -41.38
CA PHE A 390 -8.04 -21.60 -39.94
C PHE A 390 -8.81 -20.36 -39.54
N SER A 391 -9.74 -20.50 -38.61
CA SER A 391 -10.58 -19.40 -38.16
C SER A 391 -10.98 -19.57 -36.70
N THR A 392 -11.21 -18.46 -36.04
CA THR A 392 -11.69 -18.36 -34.67
C THR A 392 -13.09 -17.75 -34.67
N SER A 393 -14.01 -18.37 -33.95
CA SER A 393 -15.40 -17.92 -33.81
C SER A 393 -15.82 -18.06 -32.35
N GLY A 394 -15.98 -16.91 -31.68
CA GLY A 394 -16.33 -16.84 -30.26
C GLY A 394 -15.29 -17.55 -29.40
N THR A 395 -15.69 -18.64 -28.75
CA THR A 395 -14.84 -19.46 -27.86
C THR A 395 -14.30 -20.71 -28.54
N THR A 396 -14.37 -20.79 -29.87
CA THR A 396 -13.99 -21.99 -30.64
C THR A 396 -13.06 -21.60 -31.77
N ALA A 397 -12.07 -22.45 -32.04
CA ALA A 397 -11.22 -22.36 -33.20
C ALA A 397 -11.44 -23.60 -34.07
N THR A 398 -11.30 -23.42 -35.38
CA THR A 398 -11.52 -24.46 -36.38
C THR A 398 -10.38 -24.44 -37.39
N LEU A 399 -9.74 -25.61 -37.54
CA LEU A 399 -8.76 -25.89 -38.58
C LEU A 399 -9.38 -26.87 -39.57
N VAL A 400 -9.34 -26.56 -40.86
CA VAL A 400 -9.79 -27.43 -41.95
C VAL A 400 -8.64 -27.66 -42.92
N VAL A 401 -8.35 -28.92 -43.21
CA VAL A 401 -7.44 -29.35 -44.29
C VAL A 401 -8.26 -30.12 -45.30
N GLU A 402 -8.30 -29.67 -46.54
CA GLU A 402 -9.10 -30.29 -47.60
C GLU A 402 -8.27 -30.49 -48.87
N ASP A 403 -8.31 -31.69 -49.45
CA ASP A 403 -7.73 -31.98 -50.76
C ASP A 403 -8.83 -32.24 -51.81
N ASN A 404 -8.48 -32.13 -53.10
CA ASN A 404 -9.32 -32.53 -54.22
C ASN A 404 -8.83 -33.84 -54.90
N GLY A 405 -8.17 -34.70 -54.13
CA GLY A 405 -7.53 -35.92 -54.60
C GLY A 405 -8.49 -37.09 -54.79
N THR A 406 -7.96 -38.30 -54.71
CA THR A 406 -8.71 -39.53 -55.00
C THR A 406 -9.70 -39.96 -53.91
N GLY A 407 -9.68 -39.35 -52.73
CA GLY A 407 -10.50 -39.79 -51.59
C GLY A 407 -9.98 -41.07 -50.94
N LEU A 408 -10.83 -41.75 -50.16
CA LEU A 408 -10.44 -43.02 -49.52
C LEU A 408 -10.54 -44.20 -50.50
N PRO A 409 -9.61 -45.17 -50.41
CA PRO A 409 -9.78 -46.49 -51.01
C PRO A 409 -11.12 -47.15 -50.62
N ASP A 410 -11.69 -47.96 -51.52
CA ASP A 410 -13.00 -48.63 -51.34
C ASP A 410 -13.09 -49.53 -50.09
N ASP A 411 -11.95 -49.98 -49.58
CA ASP A 411 -11.81 -50.83 -48.41
C ASP A 411 -11.66 -50.07 -47.07
N LEU A 412 -11.59 -48.74 -47.10
CA LEU A 412 -11.45 -47.90 -45.90
C LEU A 412 -12.64 -46.96 -45.73
N THR A 413 -13.19 -46.89 -44.52
CA THR A 413 -14.22 -45.92 -44.15
C THR A 413 -13.63 -44.70 -43.43
N THR A 414 -14.40 -43.62 -43.33
CA THR A 414 -14.04 -42.46 -42.48
C THR A 414 -13.94 -42.85 -41.02
N ASP A 415 -14.77 -43.79 -40.55
CA ASP A 415 -14.67 -44.37 -39.20
C ASP A 415 -13.34 -45.10 -39.00
N ASP A 416 -12.80 -45.77 -40.02
CA ASP A 416 -11.48 -46.41 -39.97
C ASP A 416 -10.34 -45.39 -39.96
N ILE A 417 -10.56 -44.16 -40.42
CA ILE A 417 -9.59 -43.07 -40.29
C ILE A 417 -9.68 -42.44 -38.91
N GLU A 418 -10.91 -42.13 -38.49
CA GLU A 418 -11.19 -41.54 -37.18
C GLU A 418 -10.86 -42.50 -36.05
N ASN A 419 -10.87 -43.82 -36.28
CA ASN A 419 -10.54 -44.87 -35.31
C ASN A 419 -9.27 -45.66 -35.64
N GLY A 420 -8.63 -45.37 -36.77
CA GLY A 420 -7.57 -46.19 -37.34
C GLY A 420 -6.29 -46.33 -36.53
N ASP A 421 -5.58 -47.43 -36.81
CA ASP A 421 -4.36 -47.81 -36.13
C ASP A 421 -3.08 -47.17 -36.70
N SER A 422 -3.19 -46.42 -37.80
CA SER A 422 -2.03 -45.79 -38.43
C SER A 422 -1.40 -44.76 -37.48
N MET A 423 -0.07 -44.76 -37.42
CA MET A 423 0.69 -43.93 -36.48
C MET A 423 0.44 -42.44 -36.68
N GLY A 424 0.21 -42.00 -37.93
CA GLY A 424 -0.11 -40.60 -38.26
C GLY A 424 -1.47 -40.18 -37.72
N LEU A 425 -2.52 -40.99 -37.94
CA LEU A 425 -3.87 -40.66 -37.49
C LEU A 425 -4.02 -40.75 -35.96
N LYS A 426 -3.32 -41.70 -35.32
CA LYS A 426 -3.18 -41.73 -33.85
C LYS A 426 -2.54 -40.46 -33.29
N LEU A 427 -1.53 -39.94 -33.97
CA LEU A 427 -0.88 -38.68 -33.58
C LEU A 427 -1.84 -37.50 -33.75
N VAL A 428 -2.50 -37.36 -34.91
CA VAL A 428 -3.51 -36.32 -35.17
C VAL A 428 -4.59 -36.33 -34.09
N ARG A 429 -5.14 -37.50 -33.72
CA ARG A 429 -6.14 -37.60 -32.65
C ARG A 429 -5.59 -37.21 -31.28
N THR A 430 -4.38 -37.66 -30.96
CA THR A 430 -3.72 -37.32 -29.68
C THR A 430 -3.49 -35.80 -29.57
N LEU A 431 -3.04 -35.16 -30.64
CA LEU A 431 -2.80 -33.72 -30.71
C LEU A 431 -4.11 -32.92 -30.67
N ALA A 432 -5.17 -33.40 -31.35
CA ALA A 432 -6.51 -32.82 -31.23
C ALA A 432 -7.03 -32.91 -29.79
N GLY A 433 -6.81 -34.05 -29.11
CA GLY A 433 -7.16 -34.22 -27.70
C GLY A 433 -6.35 -33.31 -26.76
N GLN A 434 -5.06 -33.05 -27.05
CA GLN A 434 -4.27 -32.06 -26.29
C GLN A 434 -4.78 -30.63 -26.39
N LEU A 435 -5.54 -30.33 -27.44
CA LEU A 435 -6.23 -29.06 -27.64
C LEU A 435 -7.64 -29.05 -27.00
N ASP A 436 -8.03 -30.12 -26.31
CA ASP A 436 -9.41 -30.37 -25.87
C ASP A 436 -10.40 -30.35 -27.04
N GLY A 437 -9.93 -30.77 -28.22
CA GLY A 437 -10.65 -30.72 -29.48
C GLY A 437 -11.16 -32.05 -29.99
N THR A 438 -11.90 -31.98 -31.09
CA THR A 438 -12.45 -33.12 -31.83
C THR A 438 -11.93 -33.11 -33.26
N LEU A 439 -11.76 -34.29 -33.83
CA LEU A 439 -11.36 -34.52 -35.22
C LEU A 439 -12.53 -35.17 -35.96
N GLU A 440 -12.89 -34.63 -37.10
CA GLU A 440 -13.88 -35.20 -38.03
C GLU A 440 -13.22 -35.38 -39.41
N ALA A 441 -13.45 -36.52 -40.05
CA ALA A 441 -12.97 -36.82 -41.40
C ALA A 441 -14.15 -37.10 -42.33
N VAL A 442 -14.14 -36.47 -43.51
CA VAL A 442 -15.19 -36.62 -44.52
C VAL A 442 -14.58 -36.98 -45.87
N ASP A 443 -15.03 -38.09 -46.47
CA ASP A 443 -14.80 -38.39 -47.89
C ASP A 443 -15.91 -37.75 -48.73
N LYS A 444 -15.53 -36.75 -49.53
CA LYS A 444 -16.47 -35.95 -50.32
C LYS A 444 -17.18 -36.75 -51.41
N ALA A 445 -16.55 -37.78 -51.96
CA ALA A 445 -17.18 -38.63 -52.98
C ALA A 445 -18.32 -39.47 -52.40
N ARG A 446 -18.23 -39.82 -51.11
CA ARG A 446 -19.20 -40.68 -50.42
C ARG A 446 -20.27 -39.89 -49.66
N ALA A 447 -19.96 -38.66 -49.22
CA ALA A 447 -20.88 -37.80 -48.48
C ALA A 447 -22.03 -37.24 -49.35
N ASP A 448 -21.80 -36.96 -50.64
CA ASP A 448 -22.78 -36.32 -51.54
C ASP A 448 -23.77 -37.32 -52.21
N GLY A 449 -23.85 -38.57 -51.74
CA GLY A 449 -24.82 -39.56 -52.23
C GLY A 449 -24.71 -39.90 -53.72
N GLY A 450 -23.52 -39.76 -54.31
CA GLY A 450 -23.26 -40.10 -55.71
C GLY A 450 -23.82 -39.10 -56.74
N LYS A 451 -24.36 -37.94 -56.32
CA LYS A 451 -24.71 -36.85 -57.24
C LYS A 451 -23.52 -35.89 -57.35
N GLY A 452 -22.68 -36.13 -58.35
CA GLY A 452 -21.38 -35.46 -58.57
C GLY A 452 -21.42 -33.93 -58.71
N ALA A 453 -21.61 -33.23 -57.60
CA ALA A 453 -21.37 -31.80 -57.46
C ALA A 453 -20.19 -31.50 -56.52
N GLY A 454 -19.96 -32.31 -55.48
CA GLY A 454 -18.72 -32.30 -54.70
C GLY A 454 -17.63 -33.13 -55.37
N GLY A 455 -16.50 -32.49 -55.69
CA GLY A 455 -15.33 -33.20 -56.23
C GLY A 455 -14.80 -34.28 -55.26
N SER A 456 -14.06 -35.25 -55.80
CA SER A 456 -13.36 -36.27 -54.99
C SER A 456 -12.34 -35.63 -54.04
N GLY A 457 -12.02 -36.31 -52.92
CA GLY A 457 -11.00 -35.89 -51.97
C GLY A 457 -11.43 -35.97 -50.51
N LEU A 458 -10.50 -35.72 -49.59
CA LEU A 458 -10.75 -35.78 -48.15
C LEU A 458 -10.80 -34.39 -47.52
N ARG A 459 -11.64 -34.26 -46.50
CA ARG A 459 -11.68 -33.09 -45.62
C ARG A 459 -11.49 -33.55 -44.18
N PHE A 460 -10.51 -32.96 -43.51
CA PHE A 460 -10.32 -33.08 -42.08
C PHE A 460 -10.68 -31.78 -41.40
N THR A 461 -11.51 -31.86 -40.36
CA THR A 461 -11.94 -30.71 -39.56
C THR A 461 -11.53 -30.95 -38.11
N VAL A 462 -10.78 -30.03 -37.53
CA VAL A 462 -10.43 -30.02 -36.10
C VAL A 462 -11.06 -28.82 -35.43
N VAL A 463 -11.92 -29.08 -34.45
CA VAL A 463 -12.62 -28.04 -33.67
C VAL A 463 -12.16 -28.14 -32.23
N PHE A 464 -11.74 -27.02 -31.65
CA PHE A 464 -11.23 -26.97 -30.27
C PHE A 464 -11.58 -25.65 -29.59
N PRO A 465 -11.74 -25.62 -28.26
CA PRO A 465 -12.06 -24.40 -27.52
C PRO A 465 -10.88 -23.42 -27.60
N CYS A 466 -11.14 -22.13 -27.84
CA CYS A 466 -10.17 -21.04 -27.83
C CYS A 466 -10.63 -19.93 -26.87
N GLU A 467 -9.85 -19.65 -25.83
CA GLU A 467 -10.13 -18.51 -24.95
C GLU A 467 -9.72 -17.23 -25.68
N GLN A 468 -10.62 -16.24 -25.75
CA GLN A 468 -10.20 -14.89 -26.10
C GLN A 468 -9.37 -14.37 -24.93
N ASN A 469 -8.12 -14.02 -25.16
CA ASN A 469 -7.37 -13.23 -24.20
C ASN A 469 -8.20 -11.99 -23.88
N GLY A 470 -8.63 -11.91 -22.61
CA GLY A 470 -9.44 -10.83 -22.13
C GLY A 470 -8.80 -9.49 -22.49
N THR A 471 -9.56 -8.65 -23.19
CA THR A 471 -9.44 -7.21 -23.03
C THR A 471 -9.59 -6.94 -21.53
N ALA A 472 -8.46 -6.73 -20.85
CA ALA A 472 -8.44 -6.17 -19.51
C ALA A 472 -9.00 -4.75 -19.61
N THR A 473 -10.30 -4.60 -19.32
CA THR A 473 -10.93 -3.34 -18.94
C THR A 473 -10.49 -2.88 -17.57
#